data_AF-A0A5B7B1Z9-F1
#
_entry.id   AF-A0A5B7B1Z9-F1
#
_cell.length_a   1.000
_cell.length_b   1.000
_cell.length_c   1.000
_cell.angle_alpha   90.00
_cell.angle_beta   90.00
_cell.angle_gamma   90.00
#
_symmetry.space_group_name_H-M   'P 1'
#
loop_
_entity.id
_entity.type
_entity.pdbx_description
1 polymer ?
#
loop_
_entity_poly.entity_id
_entity_poly.type
_entity_poly.pdbx_seq_one_letter_code
_entity_poly.pdbx_strand_id
1 'polypeptide(L)'
;MNAEIRRTKTRLLEELPKLQRIALKKVKGLSKEELEARSDLVSALKERIEAIPDGSTSGAKQTVGWAASASQTGIKFDSTSGGRFESEYIQQTEESNNFRQEYEMRKMKQDQGLDVIAEGLDTLKNMAHDMNEELDRQVPLMEEIDDKVDRATSDLKNTNVRLKDTLTQLRSSRNFCIDIILLCIILGIAAYLYNVLK
;
A
#
# COMPACT_ATOMS: atom_id res chain seq x y z
N MET A 1 5.00 0.18 -14.83
CA MET A 1 5.71 0.63 -13.62
C MET A 1 5.40 2.09 -13.21
N ASN A 2 5.99 3.15 -13.78
CA ASN A 2 5.74 4.53 -13.31
C ASN A 2 4.28 5.02 -13.46
N ALA A 3 3.54 4.51 -14.45
CA ALA A 3 2.12 4.83 -14.61
C ALA A 3 1.21 4.11 -13.60
N GLU A 4 1.60 2.92 -13.15
CA GLU A 4 0.87 2.17 -12.12
C GLU A 4 1.10 2.77 -10.75
N ILE A 5 2.33 3.17 -10.42
CA ILE A 5 2.68 3.89 -9.18
C ILE A 5 1.86 5.17 -9.04
N ARG A 6 1.67 5.91 -10.14
CA ARG A 6 0.80 7.10 -10.15
C ARG A 6 -0.66 6.75 -9.89
N ARG A 7 -1.21 5.74 -10.57
CA ARG A 7 -2.61 5.32 -10.37
C ARG A 7 -2.86 4.85 -8.94
N THR A 8 -1.96 4.07 -8.37
CA THR A 8 -2.09 3.57 -6.99
C THR A 8 -1.94 4.70 -5.98
N LYS A 9 -0.99 5.63 -6.17
CA LYS A 9 -0.86 6.82 -5.32
C LYS A 9 -2.10 7.71 -5.34
N THR A 10 -2.68 7.97 -6.52
CA THR A 10 -3.93 8.75 -6.62
C THR A 10 -5.08 8.06 -5.89
N ARG A 11 -5.22 6.74 -6.05
CA ARG A 11 -6.25 5.94 -5.36
C ARG A 11 -6.08 5.96 -3.84
N LEU A 12 -4.84 5.86 -3.34
CA LEU A 12 -4.54 5.95 -1.91
C LEU A 12 -4.82 7.35 -1.34
N LEU A 13 -4.50 8.41 -2.08
CA LEU A 13 -4.81 9.79 -1.68
C LEU A 13 -6.34 10.05 -1.63
N GLU A 14 -7.13 9.41 -2.49
CA GLU A 14 -8.61 9.48 -2.44
C GLU A 14 -9.21 8.74 -1.22
N GLU A 15 -8.53 7.72 -0.70
CA GLU A 15 -9.00 6.93 0.44
C GLU A 15 -8.59 7.51 1.80
N LEU A 16 -7.51 8.30 1.87
CA LEU A 16 -7.07 9.02 3.07
C LEU A 16 -8.16 9.83 3.80
N PRO A 17 -9.00 10.66 3.14
CA PRO A 17 -10.05 11.40 3.84
C PRO A 17 -11.12 10.50 4.46
N LYS A 18 -11.35 9.30 3.89
CA LYS A 18 -12.24 8.29 4.48
C LYS A 18 -11.60 7.69 5.73
N LEU A 19 -10.29 7.40 5.67
CA LEU A 19 -9.51 6.87 6.79
C LEU A 19 -9.44 7.87 7.95
N GLN A 20 -9.24 9.16 7.66
CA GLN A 20 -9.23 10.23 8.65
C GLN A 20 -10.58 10.38 9.36
N ARG A 21 -11.70 10.27 8.63
CA ARG A 21 -13.05 10.28 9.22
C ARG A 21 -13.30 9.09 10.14
N ILE A 22 -12.77 7.92 9.80
CA ILE A 22 -12.87 6.71 10.63
C ILE A 22 -11.98 6.84 11.87
N ALA A 23 -10.77 7.38 11.72
CA ALA A 23 -9.84 7.61 12.83
C ALA A 23 -10.38 8.58 13.87
N LEU A 24 -11.15 9.60 13.46
CA LEU A 24 -11.79 10.57 14.38
C LEU A 24 -13.10 10.05 14.99
N LYS A 25 -13.66 8.94 14.49
CA LYS A 25 -14.93 8.40 14.98
C LYS A 25 -14.69 7.70 16.32
N LYS A 26 -15.28 8.25 17.38
CA LYS A 26 -15.28 7.60 18.70
C LYS A 26 -16.06 6.29 18.65
N VAL A 27 -15.35 5.18 18.79
CA VAL A 27 -15.91 3.84 18.96
C VAL A 27 -16.02 3.56 20.46
N LYS A 28 -17.11 2.90 20.88
CA LYS A 28 -17.33 2.54 22.28
C LYS A 28 -16.20 1.62 22.76
N GLY A 29 -15.45 2.04 23.78
CA GLY A 29 -14.32 1.28 24.35
C GLY A 29 -12.93 1.79 23.98
N LEU A 30 -12.81 2.80 23.11
CA LEU A 30 -11.51 3.41 22.78
C LEU A 30 -11.14 4.52 23.79
N SER A 31 -9.90 4.49 24.26
CA SER A 31 -9.35 5.57 25.10
C SER A 31 -9.07 6.82 24.26
N LYS A 32 -8.99 8.00 24.91
CA LYS A 32 -8.62 9.25 24.23
C LYS A 32 -7.22 9.18 23.62
N GLU A 33 -6.33 8.45 24.27
CA GLU A 33 -4.93 8.25 23.88
C GLU A 33 -4.81 7.36 22.63
N GLU A 34 -5.64 6.32 22.53
CA GLU A 34 -5.72 5.47 21.33
C GLU A 34 -6.32 6.21 20.12
N LEU A 35 -7.22 7.16 20.36
CA LEU A 35 -7.79 8.00 19.31
C LEU A 35 -6.75 8.96 18.72
N GLU A 36 -5.93 9.58 19.58
CA GLU A 36 -4.84 10.47 19.19
C GLU A 36 -3.75 9.67 18.44
N ALA A 37 -3.35 8.50 18.96
CA ALA A 37 -2.41 7.61 18.28
C ALA A 37 -2.90 7.18 16.87
N ARG A 38 -4.21 6.92 16.70
CA ARG A 38 -4.78 6.61 15.38
C ARG A 38 -4.74 7.81 14.43
N SER A 39 -4.97 9.03 14.94
CA SER A 39 -4.87 10.25 14.15
C SER A 39 -3.44 10.51 13.69
N ASP A 40 -2.46 10.27 14.56
CA ASP A 40 -1.04 10.41 14.25
C ASP A 40 -0.58 9.39 13.21
N LEU A 41 -1.03 8.14 13.30
CA LEU A 41 -0.74 7.10 12.31
C LEU A 41 -1.28 7.44 10.92
N VAL A 42 -2.50 8.00 10.83
CA VAL A 42 -3.06 8.45 9.54
C VAL A 42 -2.27 9.61 8.96
N SER A 43 -1.77 10.51 9.81
CA SER A 43 -0.92 11.64 9.40
C SER A 43 0.43 11.17 8.88
N ALA A 44 1.08 10.24 9.56
CA ALA A 44 2.33 9.61 9.12
C ALA A 44 2.14 8.79 7.83
N LEU A 45 0.99 8.14 7.66
CA LEU A 45 0.66 7.40 6.43
C LEU A 45 0.55 8.35 5.23
N LYS A 46 -0.09 9.52 5.41
CA LYS A 46 -0.18 10.56 4.39
C LYS A 46 1.22 11.04 3.96
N GLU A 47 2.07 11.36 4.92
CA GLU A 47 3.44 11.82 4.67
C GLU A 47 4.26 10.78 3.89
N ARG A 48 4.14 9.49 4.27
CA ARG A 48 4.81 8.40 3.54
C ARG A 48 4.30 8.23 2.11
N ILE A 49 3.00 8.38 1.86
CA ILE A 49 2.44 8.30 0.50
C ILE A 49 2.94 9.47 -0.35
N GLU A 50 3.03 10.68 0.20
CA GLU A 50 3.54 11.86 -0.49
C GLU A 50 5.04 11.76 -0.80
N ALA A 51 5.82 11.15 0.10
CA ALA A 51 7.26 10.94 -0.05
C ALA A 51 7.65 9.92 -1.15
N ILE A 52 6.70 9.13 -1.67
CA ILE A 52 6.97 8.19 -2.77
C ILE A 52 7.25 9.00 -4.06
N PRO A 53 8.45 8.89 -4.67
CA PRO A 53 8.78 9.60 -5.89
C PRO A 53 8.07 8.98 -7.11
N ASP A 54 7.18 9.73 -7.76
CA ASP A 54 6.37 9.24 -8.89
C ASP A 54 7.08 9.27 -10.26
N GLY A 55 8.41 9.46 -10.25
CA GLY A 55 9.24 9.46 -11.44
C GLY A 55 8.89 10.53 -12.48
N SER A 56 8.10 11.56 -12.13
CA SER A 56 7.77 12.70 -13.00
C SER A 56 8.23 14.02 -12.37
N THR A 57 9.54 14.22 -12.30
CA THR A 57 10.08 15.59 -12.25
C THR A 57 11.13 15.73 -13.34
N SER A 58 10.67 16.22 -14.48
CA SER A 58 11.48 17.06 -15.34
C SER A 58 12.00 18.25 -14.51
N GLY A 59 13.31 18.29 -14.28
CA GLY A 59 14.09 19.52 -14.15
C GLY A 59 13.90 20.37 -12.89
N ALA A 60 14.64 20.02 -11.83
CA ALA A 60 15.32 21.01 -10.98
C ALA A 60 16.60 20.37 -10.40
N LYS A 61 17.74 20.78 -10.97
CA LYS A 61 19.12 20.43 -10.55
C LYS A 61 19.37 20.77 -9.08
N GLN A 62 20.06 19.90 -8.36
CA GLN A 62 21.45 20.03 -7.84
C GLN A 62 21.84 18.64 -7.29
N THR A 63 23.00 18.02 -7.43
CA THR A 63 24.30 18.28 -8.07
C THR A 63 25.03 16.93 -7.99
N VAL A 64 25.17 16.21 -9.10
CA VAL A 64 26.17 15.15 -9.23
C VAL A 64 26.90 15.43 -10.53
N GLY A 65 28.09 16.01 -10.39
CA GLY A 65 28.98 16.27 -11.51
C GLY A 65 29.51 14.96 -12.05
N TRP A 66 29.13 14.63 -13.28
CA TRP A 66 30.03 13.90 -14.16
C TRP A 66 29.96 14.53 -15.54
N ALA A 67 30.93 15.41 -15.79
CA ALA A 67 31.26 15.87 -17.11
C ALA A 67 31.74 14.69 -17.95
N ALA A 68 31.07 14.45 -19.07
CA ALA A 68 31.68 13.83 -20.24
C ALA A 68 31.03 14.46 -21.48
N SER A 69 31.63 15.57 -21.90
CA SER A 69 31.39 16.16 -23.21
C SER A 69 31.97 15.20 -24.24
N ALA A 70 31.13 14.38 -24.87
CA ALA A 70 31.49 13.61 -26.05
C ALA A 70 31.10 14.41 -27.28
N SER A 71 32.02 15.26 -27.75
CA SER A 71 31.95 15.85 -29.08
C SER A 71 32.04 14.73 -30.11
N GLN A 72 30.92 14.43 -30.75
CA GLN A 72 30.84 13.47 -31.86
C GLN A 72 31.44 14.15 -33.11
N THR A 73 32.75 14.02 -33.31
CA THR A 73 33.35 14.31 -34.63
C THR A 73 33.06 13.12 -35.54
N GLY A 74 32.15 13.33 -36.49
CA GLY A 74 31.84 12.36 -37.53
C GLY A 74 33.07 12.06 -38.37
N ILE A 75 33.59 10.84 -38.26
CA ILE A 75 34.62 10.31 -39.16
C ILE A 75 33.93 9.90 -40.46
N LYS A 76 34.07 10.72 -41.50
CA LYS A 76 33.63 10.41 -42.87
C LYS A 76 34.74 9.60 -43.55
N PHE A 77 34.51 8.31 -43.75
CA PHE A 77 35.37 7.45 -44.54
C PHE A 77 34.99 7.62 -46.02
N ASP A 78 35.84 8.28 -46.80
CA ASP A 78 35.78 8.24 -48.26
C ASP A 78 37.03 7.48 -48.73
N SER A 79 36.83 6.36 -49.41
CA SER A 79 37.89 5.43 -49.80
C SER A 79 37.73 5.06 -51.26
N THR A 80 38.53 5.68 -52.12
CA THR A 80 39.22 5.07 -53.28
C THR A 80 40.12 6.16 -53.87
N SER A 81 41.38 5.98 -54.26
CA SER A 81 42.08 4.80 -54.76
C SER A 81 43.58 5.08 -54.87
N GLY A 82 44.42 4.07 -54.61
CA GLY A 82 45.68 3.87 -55.34
C GLY A 82 46.88 4.71 -54.90
N GLY A 83 47.59 4.23 -53.88
CA GLY A 83 48.92 4.73 -53.55
C GLY A 83 49.65 3.77 -52.63
N ARG A 84 50.71 3.15 -53.14
CA ARG A 84 51.68 2.37 -52.36
C ARG A 84 52.19 3.27 -51.22
N PHE A 85 51.83 2.95 -49.98
CA PHE A 85 52.45 3.54 -48.80
C PHE A 85 52.84 2.42 -47.85
N GLU A 86 54.12 2.08 -47.95
CA GLU A 86 55.06 2.00 -46.83
C GLU A 86 54.46 1.65 -45.46
N SER A 87 54.77 0.43 -45.02
CA SER A 87 54.50 -0.14 -43.70
C SER A 87 55.35 0.52 -42.59
N GLU A 88 55.48 1.85 -42.59
CA GLU A 88 56.38 2.59 -41.70
C GLU A 88 55.75 3.87 -41.12
N TYR A 89 54.43 3.87 -40.87
CA TYR A 89 53.75 4.98 -40.21
C TYR A 89 52.78 4.58 -39.08
N ILE A 90 52.99 3.42 -38.46
CA ILE A 90 52.54 3.26 -37.07
C ILE A 90 53.74 3.59 -36.20
N GLN A 91 54.00 4.89 -36.08
CA GLN A 91 54.79 5.37 -34.96
C GLN A 91 53.99 5.01 -33.72
N GLN A 92 54.37 3.90 -33.09
CA GLN A 92 53.92 3.48 -31.77
C GLN A 92 54.49 4.48 -30.76
N THR A 93 53.98 5.70 -30.78
CA THR A 93 54.28 6.70 -29.75
C THR A 93 53.77 6.18 -28.41
N GLU A 94 54.53 6.43 -27.34
CA GLU A 94 54.16 6.03 -25.98
C GLU A 94 52.73 6.49 -25.60
N GLU A 95 52.27 7.60 -26.19
CA GLU A 95 50.90 8.11 -26.04
C GLU A 95 49.80 7.15 -26.54
N SER A 96 50.05 6.36 -27.60
CA SER A 96 49.10 5.37 -28.15
C SER A 96 48.98 4.13 -27.27
N ASN A 97 50.10 3.69 -26.68
CA ASN A 97 50.09 2.59 -25.70
C ASN A 97 49.34 3.00 -24.42
N ASN A 98 49.50 4.23 -23.95
CA ASN A 98 48.76 4.76 -22.80
C ASN A 98 47.25 4.82 -23.06
N PHE A 99 46.82 5.25 -24.25
CA PHE A 99 45.40 5.27 -24.61
C PHE A 99 44.79 3.86 -24.67
N ARG A 100 45.52 2.88 -25.23
CA ARG A 100 45.11 1.46 -25.23
C ARG A 100 44.99 0.91 -23.82
N GLN A 101 45.95 1.20 -22.95
CA GLN A 101 45.95 0.72 -21.57
C GLN A 101 44.81 1.35 -20.76
N GLU A 102 44.53 2.64 -20.96
CA GLU A 102 43.40 3.31 -20.32
C GLU A 102 42.06 2.75 -20.82
N TYR A 103 41.95 2.45 -22.11
CA TYR A 103 40.79 1.80 -22.69
C TYR A 103 40.57 0.40 -22.10
N GLU A 104 41.61 -0.42 -22.02
CA GLU A 104 41.54 -1.77 -21.44
C GLU A 104 41.18 -1.72 -19.95
N MET A 105 41.70 -0.76 -19.19
CA MET A 105 41.37 -0.57 -17.79
C MET A 105 39.91 -0.12 -17.59
N ARG A 106 39.40 0.74 -18.48
CA ARG A 106 38.00 1.19 -18.46
C ARG A 106 37.04 0.07 -18.88
N LYS A 107 37.46 -0.79 -19.82
CA LYS A 107 36.72 -1.99 -20.22
C LYS A 107 36.63 -3.00 -19.07
N MET A 108 37.73 -3.30 -18.39
CA MET A 108 37.72 -4.21 -17.23
C MET A 108 36.78 -3.70 -16.11
N LYS A 109 36.75 -2.40 -15.84
CA LYS A 109 35.81 -1.82 -14.86
C LYS A 109 34.35 -1.95 -15.29
N GLN A 110 34.06 -1.85 -16.58
CA GLN A 110 32.71 -2.04 -17.10
C GLN A 110 32.29 -3.51 -17.00
N ASP A 111 33.17 -4.45 -17.34
CA ASP A 111 32.89 -5.89 -17.21
C ASP A 111 32.62 -6.28 -15.76
N GLN A 112 33.38 -5.73 -14.80
CA GLN A 112 33.09 -5.91 -13.36
C GLN A 112 31.72 -5.33 -12.96
N GLY A 113 31.33 -4.18 -13.52
CA GLY A 113 30.00 -3.61 -13.28
C GLY A 113 28.87 -4.48 -13.86
N LEU A 114 29.10 -5.09 -15.03
CA LEU A 114 28.15 -6.01 -15.65
C LEU A 114 27.98 -7.30 -14.83
N ASP A 115 29.05 -7.80 -14.20
CA ASP A 115 29.00 -8.99 -13.35
C ASP A 115 28.14 -8.76 -12.11
N VAL A 116 28.28 -7.59 -11.46
CA VAL A 116 27.43 -7.19 -10.31
C VAL A 116 25.97 -7.04 -10.73
N ILE A 117 25.71 -6.54 -11.95
CA ILE A 117 24.34 -6.45 -12.49
C ILE A 117 23.78 -7.85 -12.77
N ALA A 118 24.60 -8.77 -13.28
CA ALA A 118 24.19 -10.14 -13.53
C ALA A 118 23.81 -10.87 -12.22
N GLU A 119 24.62 -10.72 -11.18
CA GLU A 119 24.33 -11.24 -9.84
C GLU A 119 23.06 -10.60 -9.24
N GLY A 120 22.92 -9.28 -9.36
CA GLY A 120 21.72 -8.55 -8.93
C GLY A 120 20.45 -9.00 -9.68
N LEU A 121 20.56 -9.37 -10.95
CA LEU A 121 19.45 -9.88 -11.73
C LEU A 121 19.07 -11.30 -11.32
N ASP A 122 20.05 -12.14 -11.01
CA ASP A 122 19.82 -13.53 -10.60
C ASP A 122 19.19 -13.60 -9.20
N THR A 123 19.60 -12.72 -8.28
CA THR A 123 18.93 -12.57 -6.97
C THR A 123 17.48 -12.08 -7.12
N LEU A 124 17.23 -11.11 -8.01
CA LEU A 124 15.87 -10.65 -8.29
C LEU A 124 14.99 -11.74 -8.91
N LYS A 125 15.56 -12.57 -9.80
CA LYS A 125 14.88 -13.72 -10.40
C LYS A 125 14.47 -14.74 -9.35
N ASN A 126 15.35 -15.06 -8.40
CA ASN A 126 15.04 -15.98 -7.31
C ASN A 126 13.92 -15.43 -6.42
N MET A 127 13.98 -14.13 -6.05
CA MET A 127 12.92 -13.49 -5.27
C MET A 127 11.59 -13.45 -6.00
N ALA A 128 11.59 -13.20 -7.32
CA ALA A 128 10.37 -13.24 -8.13
C ALA A 128 9.79 -14.66 -8.21
N HIS A 129 10.65 -15.69 -8.23
CA HIS A 129 10.21 -17.08 -8.20
C HIS A 129 9.56 -17.44 -6.86
N ASP A 130 10.21 -17.10 -5.74
CA ASP A 130 9.68 -17.30 -4.38
C ASP A 130 8.35 -16.56 -4.20
N MET A 131 8.24 -15.33 -4.71
CA MET A 131 6.99 -14.57 -4.70
C MET A 131 5.88 -15.25 -5.50
N ASN A 132 6.19 -15.87 -6.63
CA ASN A 132 5.19 -16.58 -7.43
C ASN A 132 4.67 -17.83 -6.70
N GLU A 133 5.57 -18.60 -6.08
CA GLU A 133 5.20 -19.80 -5.33
C GLU A 133 4.37 -19.47 -4.08
N GLU A 134 4.70 -18.35 -3.41
CA GLU A 134 3.93 -17.83 -2.29
C GLU A 134 2.57 -17.26 -2.73
N LEU A 135 2.47 -16.63 -3.91
CA LEU A 135 1.20 -16.19 -4.50
C LEU A 135 0.29 -17.40 -4.77
N ASP A 136 0.84 -18.47 -5.36
CA ASP A 136 0.11 -19.71 -5.62
C ASP A 136 -0.33 -20.40 -4.31
N ARG A 137 0.46 -20.29 -3.22
CA ARG A 137 0.08 -20.75 -1.87
C ARG A 137 -0.96 -19.88 -1.17
N GLN A 138 -1.06 -18.59 -1.51
CA GLN A 138 -2.00 -17.66 -0.86
C GLN A 138 -3.44 -17.74 -1.42
N VAL A 139 -3.65 -18.33 -2.61
CA VAL A 139 -4.99 -18.55 -3.19
C VAL A 139 -5.92 -19.36 -2.26
N PRO A 140 -5.54 -20.53 -1.71
CA PRO A 140 -6.41 -21.29 -0.80
C PRO A 140 -6.62 -20.61 0.56
N LEU A 141 -5.71 -19.72 0.99
CA LEU A 141 -5.85 -19.00 2.26
C LEU A 141 -6.89 -17.87 2.18
N MET A 142 -7.10 -17.28 1.00
CA MET A 142 -8.16 -16.28 0.79
C MET A 142 -9.56 -16.87 0.94
N GLU A 143 -9.79 -18.10 0.48
CA GLU A 143 -11.11 -18.75 0.58
C GLU A 143 -11.46 -19.03 2.05
N GLU A 144 -10.49 -19.46 2.87
CA GLU A 144 -10.67 -19.65 4.31
C GLU A 144 -10.92 -18.32 5.04
N ILE A 145 -10.32 -17.21 4.58
CA ILE A 145 -10.56 -15.88 5.14
C ILE A 145 -11.98 -15.41 4.83
N ASP A 146 -12.45 -15.56 3.59
CA ASP A 146 -13.82 -15.17 3.20
C ASP A 146 -14.85 -15.98 4.01
N ASP A 147 -14.64 -17.29 4.15
CA ASP A 147 -15.47 -18.16 4.98
C ASP A 147 -15.50 -17.72 6.45
N LYS A 148 -14.36 -17.33 7.02
CA LYS A 148 -14.29 -16.84 8.41
C LYS A 148 -14.96 -15.48 8.56
N VAL A 149 -14.84 -14.59 7.58
CA VAL A 149 -15.50 -13.28 7.56
C VAL A 149 -17.02 -13.44 7.47
N ASP A 150 -17.52 -14.34 6.62
CA ASP A 150 -18.94 -14.62 6.45
C ASP A 150 -19.55 -15.25 7.70
N ARG A 151 -18.85 -16.20 8.33
CA ARG A 151 -19.25 -16.78 9.63
C ARG A 151 -19.31 -15.72 10.72
N ALA A 152 -18.27 -14.90 10.87
CA ALA A 152 -18.24 -13.84 11.88
C ALA A 152 -19.36 -12.80 11.65
N THR A 153 -19.65 -12.46 10.39
CA THR A 153 -20.74 -11.55 10.02
C THR A 153 -22.11 -12.15 10.35
N SER A 154 -22.30 -13.44 10.08
CA SER A 154 -23.52 -14.18 10.41
C SER A 154 -23.75 -14.29 11.92
N ASP A 155 -22.70 -14.55 12.69
CA ASP A 155 -22.75 -14.58 14.16
C ASP A 155 -23.08 -13.21 14.75
N LEU A 156 -22.48 -12.13 14.23
CA LEU A 156 -22.82 -10.75 14.60
C LEU A 156 -24.27 -10.39 14.28
N LYS A 157 -24.80 -10.86 13.14
CA LYS A 157 -26.20 -10.64 12.77
C LYS A 157 -27.15 -11.41 13.69
N ASN A 158 -26.86 -12.69 13.95
CA ASN A 158 -27.68 -13.53 14.82
C ASN A 158 -27.69 -13.03 16.27
N THR A 159 -26.53 -12.61 16.80
CA THR A 159 -26.45 -12.02 18.15
C THR A 159 -27.23 -10.72 18.25
N ASN A 160 -27.20 -9.85 17.24
CA ASN A 160 -28.05 -8.65 17.19
C ASN A 160 -29.54 -8.98 17.19
N VAL A 161 -29.97 -9.99 16.43
CA VAL A 161 -31.38 -10.43 16.41
C VAL A 161 -31.80 -10.92 17.79
N ARG A 162 -31.01 -11.82 18.42
CA ARG A 162 -31.31 -12.33 19.78
C ARG A 162 -31.35 -11.21 20.83
N LEU A 163 -30.47 -10.22 20.71
CA LEU A 163 -30.46 -9.05 21.59
C LEU A 163 -31.75 -8.22 21.41
N LYS A 164 -32.18 -8.00 20.17
CA LYS A 164 -33.41 -7.26 19.85
C LYS A 164 -34.66 -8.01 20.32
N ASP A 165 -34.71 -9.32 20.17
CA ASP A 165 -35.79 -10.17 20.65
C ASP A 165 -35.88 -10.13 22.18
N THR A 166 -34.74 -10.26 22.87
CA THR A 166 -34.66 -10.13 24.33
C THR A 166 -35.17 -8.77 24.80
N LEU A 167 -34.78 -7.68 24.11
CA LEU A 167 -35.22 -6.32 24.45
C LEU A 167 -36.72 -6.14 24.21
N THR A 168 -37.26 -6.74 23.16
CA THR A 168 -38.69 -6.72 22.84
C THR A 168 -39.50 -7.52 23.87
N GLN A 169 -38.98 -8.68 24.29
CA GLN A 169 -39.59 -9.52 25.33
C GLN A 169 -39.61 -8.82 26.69
N LEU A 170 -38.53 -8.12 27.08
CA LEU A 170 -38.50 -7.30 28.30
C LEU A 170 -39.47 -6.11 28.25
N ARG A 171 -39.67 -5.52 27.07
CA ARG A 171 -40.69 -4.47 26.90
C ARG A 171 -42.11 -5.04 27.06
N SER A 172 -42.36 -6.24 26.55
CA SER A 172 -43.65 -6.93 26.66
C SER A 172 -43.96 -7.32 28.12
N SER A 173 -42.99 -7.85 28.88
CA SER A 173 -43.19 -8.23 30.28
C SER A 173 -43.50 -7.03 31.18
N ARG A 174 -42.87 -5.87 30.93
CA ARG A 174 -43.16 -4.64 31.65
C ARG A 174 -44.59 -4.17 31.41
N ASN A 175 -45.07 -4.21 30.16
CA ASN A 175 -46.43 -3.82 29.84
C ASN A 175 -47.46 -4.75 30.51
N PHE A 176 -47.21 -6.06 30.49
CA PHE A 176 -48.06 -7.04 31.18
C PHE A 176 -48.15 -6.81 32.69
N CYS A 177 -47.02 -6.49 33.34
CA CYS A 177 -47.00 -6.15 34.77
C CYS A 177 -47.79 -4.87 35.08
N ILE A 178 -47.65 -3.84 34.23
CA ILE A 178 -48.41 -2.58 34.36
C ILE A 178 -49.91 -2.84 34.23
N ASP A 179 -50.34 -3.66 33.27
CA ASP A 179 -51.77 -3.97 33.07
C ASP A 179 -52.40 -4.68 34.29
N ILE A 180 -51.68 -5.63 34.91
CA ILE A 180 -52.15 -6.32 36.12
C ILE A 180 -52.34 -5.35 37.28
N ILE A 181 -51.37 -4.46 37.52
CA ILE A 181 -51.45 -3.47 38.61
C ILE A 181 -52.64 -2.52 38.38
N LEU A 182 -52.84 -2.08 37.14
CA LEU A 182 -53.92 -1.16 36.78
C LEU A 182 -55.29 -1.81 36.98
N LEU A 183 -55.44 -3.10 36.65
CA LEU A 183 -56.65 -3.89 36.90
C LEU A 183 -56.95 -4.01 38.41
N CYS A 184 -55.94 -4.29 39.24
CA CYS A 184 -56.08 -4.35 40.69
C CYS A 184 -56.59 -3.03 41.30
N ILE A 185 -56.09 -1.89 40.80
CA ILE A 185 -56.53 -0.56 41.25
C ILE A 185 -58.00 -0.32 40.88
N ILE A 186 -58.40 -0.63 39.65
CA ILE A 186 -59.79 -0.48 39.19
C ILE A 186 -60.74 -1.34 40.05
N LEU A 187 -60.38 -2.60 40.29
CA LEU A 187 -61.18 -3.49 41.15
C LEU A 187 -61.29 -2.97 42.58
N GLY A 188 -60.20 -2.45 43.15
CA GLY A 188 -60.20 -1.86 44.48
C GLY A 188 -61.15 -0.65 44.58
N ILE A 189 -61.11 0.23 43.58
CA ILE A 189 -62.03 1.39 43.51
C ILE A 189 -63.49 0.92 43.35
N ALA A 190 -63.75 -0.06 42.48
CA ALA A 190 -65.09 -0.60 42.29
C ALA A 190 -65.65 -1.24 43.57
N ALA A 191 -64.84 -2.03 44.29
CA ALA A 191 -65.23 -2.64 45.55
C ALA A 191 -65.47 -1.60 46.65
N TYR A 192 -64.64 -0.55 46.71
CA TYR A 192 -64.83 0.57 47.63
C TYR A 192 -66.15 1.30 47.35
N LEU A 193 -66.42 1.64 46.08
CA LEU A 193 -67.67 2.28 45.69
C LEU A 193 -68.87 1.39 46.00
N TYR A 194 -68.79 0.08 45.76
CA TYR A 194 -69.87 -0.86 46.12
C TYR A 194 -70.15 -0.88 47.63
N ASN A 195 -69.11 -0.88 48.47
CA ASN A 195 -69.28 -0.82 49.92
C ASN A 195 -69.79 0.53 50.44
N VAL A 196 -69.52 1.63 49.74
CA VAL A 196 -70.02 2.96 50.12
C VAL A 196 -71.44 3.19 49.62
N LEU A 197 -71.82 2.61 48.48
CA LEU A 197 -73.16 2.74 47.89
C LEU A 197 -74.19 1.78 48.51
N LYS A 198 -73.73 0.78 49.26
CA LYS A 198 -74.55 -0.20 49.98
C LYS A 198 -74.70 0.19 51.44
#